data_AF-A0A9Q0FZB1-F1
#
_entry.id   AF-A0A9Q0FZB1-F1
#
_cell.length_a   1.000
_cell.length_b   1.000
_cell.length_c   1.000
_cell.angle_alpha   90.00
_cell.angle_beta   90.00
_cell.angle_gamma   90.00
#
_symmetry.space_group_name_H-M   'P 1'
#
loop_
_entity.id
_entity.type
_entity.pdbx_description
1 polymer ?
#
loop_
_entity_poly.entity_id
_entity_poly.type
_entity_poly.pdbx_seq_one_letter_code
_entity_poly.pdbx_strand_id
1 'polypeptide(L)' 'MDNKAETLEAVVKEAVDLDNVPIEEVFETLRCNPHGLTTEAVEQRLAIFGHNKLEEKQ' A
#
# COMPACT_ATOMS: atom_id res chain seq x y z
N MET A 1 10.10 10.32 13.96
CA MET A 1 9.47 9.01 14.27
C MET A 1 8.43 8.82 13.21
N ASP A 2 8.84 8.20 12.11
CA ASP A 2 8.04 8.14 10.88
C ASP A 2 6.79 7.31 11.15
N ASN A 3 5.64 7.97 11.07
CA ASN A 3 4.37 7.34 11.36
C ASN A 3 4.07 6.35 10.23
N LYS A 4 4.53 5.11 10.41
CA LYS A 4 4.47 4.09 9.37
C LYS A 4 3.03 3.75 8.98
N ALA A 5 2.03 4.01 9.82
CA ALA A 5 0.63 3.78 9.49
C ALA A 5 0.06 4.86 8.56
N GLU A 6 0.37 6.14 8.81
CA GLU A 6 -0.30 7.28 8.16
C GLU A 6 -0.16 7.31 6.63
N THR A 7 1.01 6.99 6.08
CA THR A 7 1.23 7.04 4.62
C THR A 7 0.47 5.95 3.87
N LEU A 8 0.32 4.78 4.50
CA LEU A 8 -0.41 3.67 3.93
C LEU A 8 -1.94 3.86 4.07
N GLU A 9 -2.38 4.55 5.12
CA GLU A 9 -3.78 4.99 5.25
C GLU A 9 -4.19 6.00 4.17
N ALA A 10 -3.28 6.88 3.75
CA ALA A 10 -3.54 7.81 2.64
C ALA A 10 -3.78 7.07 1.31
N VAL A 11 -3.07 5.96 1.08
CA VAL A 11 -3.28 5.09 -0.08
C VAL A 11 -4.66 4.42 -0.02
N VAL A 12 -5.09 3.93 1.16
CA VAL A 12 -6.44 3.35 1.32
C VAL A 12 -7.55 4.37 1.06
N LYS A 13 -7.33 5.62 1.44
CA LYS A 13 -8.27 6.72 1.22
C LYS A 13 -8.21 7.30 -0.20
N GLU A 14 -7.42 6.70 -1.09
CA GLU A 14 -7.19 7.18 -2.45
C GLU A 14 -6.72 8.65 -2.49
N ALA A 15 -6.05 9.10 -1.42
CA ALA A 15 -5.59 10.48 -1.27
C ALA A 15 -4.21 10.72 -1.91
N VAL A 16 -3.64 9.69 -2.55
CA VAL A 16 -2.36 9.71 -3.25
C VAL A 16 -2.61 9.41 -4.73
N ASP A 17 -2.18 10.30 -5.61
CA ASP A 17 -2.16 10.06 -7.05
C ASP A 17 -0.94 9.21 -7.41
N LEU A 18 -1.17 7.92 -7.70
CA LEU A 18 -0.13 6.98 -8.10
C LEU A 18 0.03 6.87 -9.63
N ASP A 19 -0.88 7.46 -10.41
CA ASP A 19 -0.90 7.30 -11.86
C ASP A 19 -0.02 8.34 -12.58
N ASN A 20 0.14 9.53 -11.98
CA ASN A 20 0.88 10.64 -12.59
C ASN A 20 2.27 10.90 -11.98
N VAL A 21 2.72 10.09 -11.02
CA VAL A 21 4.00 10.27 -10.31
C VAL A 21 5.11 9.36 -10.87
N PRO A 22 6.39 9.74 -10.70
CA PRO A 22 7.52 8.87 -11.05
C PRO A 22 7.47 7.53 -10.31
N ILE A 23 7.95 6.46 -10.95
CA ILE A 23 7.90 5.11 -10.39
C ILE A 23 8.71 4.97 -9.10
N GLU A 24 9.77 5.76 -8.95
CA GLU A 24 10.59 5.85 -7.75
C GLU A 24 9.75 6.35 -6.55
N GLU A 25 8.92 7.37 -6.77
CA GLU A 25 8.01 7.92 -5.75
C GLU A 25 6.87 6.95 -5.41
N VAL A 26 6.43 6.14 -6.37
CA VAL A 26 5.49 5.03 -6.12
C VAL A 26 6.11 4.03 -5.14
N PHE A 27 7.37 3.65 -5.32
CA PHE A 27 8.05 2.72 -4.40
C PHE A 27 8.19 3.30 -3.00
N GLU A 28 8.49 4.60 -2.87
CA GLU A 28 8.54 5.27 -1.58
C GLU A 28 7.17 5.31 -0.91
N THR A 29 6.12 5.67 -1.66
CA THR A 29 4.76 5.81 -1.14
C THR A 29 4.16 4.48 -0.74
N LEU A 30 4.30 3.46 -1.61
CA LEU A 30 3.84 2.10 -1.35
C LEU A 30 4.80 1.31 -0.46
N ARG A 31 5.97 1.87 -0.12
CA ARG A 31 7.02 1.28 0.70
C ARG A 31 7.39 -0.13 0.26
N CYS A 32 7.56 -0.28 -1.04
CA CYS A 32 8.07 -1.48 -1.66
C CYS A 32 9.35 -1.14 -2.41
N ASN A 33 9.98 -2.15 -2.98
CA ASN A 33 11.14 -1.96 -3.83
C ASN A 33 10.83 -2.55 -5.22
N PRO A 34 11.71 -2.35 -6.21
CA PRO A 34 11.53 -2.90 -7.56
C PRO A 34 11.41 -4.44 -7.61
N HIS A 35 11.89 -5.14 -6.58
CA HIS A 35 11.77 -6.60 -6.43
C HIS A 35 10.54 -7.01 -5.60
N GLY A 36 9.69 -6.07 -5.20
CA GLY A 36 8.46 -6.28 -4.47
C GLY A 36 8.60 -6.16 -2.95
N LEU A 37 7.89 -7.03 -2.23
CA LEU A 37 7.82 -7.07 -0.77
C LEU A 37 8.32 -8.42 -0.25
N THR A 38 8.83 -8.41 0.98
CA THR A 38 9.13 -9.65 1.69
C THR A 38 7.83 -10.33 2.15
N THR A 39 7.88 -11.64 2.38
CA THR A 39 6.74 -12.41 2.90
C THR A 39 6.17 -11.81 4.18
N GLU A 40 7.03 -11.44 5.12
CA GLU A 40 6.64 -10.81 6.39
C GLU A 40 5.89 -9.49 6.17
N ALA A 41 6.37 -8.65 5.26
CA ALA A 41 5.71 -7.38 4.95
C ALA A 41 4.34 -7.58 4.29
N VAL A 42 4.18 -8.65 3.48
CA VAL A 42 2.88 -9.02 2.90
C VAL A 42 1.91 -9.49 3.97
N GLU A 43 2.35 -10.32 4.92
CA GLU A 43 1.51 -10.81 6.02
C GLU A 43 1.03 -9.65 6.92
N GLN A 44 1.90 -8.70 7.24
CA GLN A 44 1.53 -7.49 7.98
C GLN A 44 0.49 -6.66 7.24
N ARG A 45 0.62 -6.53 5.91
CA ARG A 45 -0.34 -5.79 5.08
C ARG A 45 -1.68 -6.52 4.99
N LEU A 46 -1.69 -7.84 4.84
CA LEU A 46 -2.91 -8.64 4.84
C LEU A 46 -3.67 -8.52 6.16
N ALA A 47 -2.97 -8.43 7.29
CA ALA A 47 -3.59 -8.22 8.59
C ALA A 47 -4.25 -6.84 8.73
N ILE A 48 -3.75 -5.82 8.01
CA ILE A 48 -4.27 -4.45 8.04
C ILE A 48 -5.37 -4.22 7.00
N PHE A 49 -5.13 -4.61 5.75
CA PHE A 49 -6.03 -4.33 4.62
C PHE A 49 -7.00 -5.48 4.31
N GLY A 50 -6.73 -6.68 4.80
CA GLY A 50 -7.46 -7.88 4.41
C GLY A 50 -7.07 -8.40 3.02
N HIS A 51 -7.72 -9.49 2.62
CA HIS A 51 -7.51 -10.06 1.29
C HIS A 51 -8.21 -9.22 0.23
N ASN A 52 -7.51 -8.92 -0.86
CA ASN A 52 -8.11 -8.28 -2.03
C ASN A 52 -9.20 -9.18 -2.61
N LYS A 53 -10.44 -8.76 -2.44
CA LYS A 53 -11.64 -9.43 -2.93
C LYS A 53 -12.64 -8.35 -3.36
N LEU A 54 -13.36 -8.63 -4.42
CA LEU A 54 -14.54 -7.82 -4.78
C LEU A 54 -15.58 -7.98 -3.67
N GLU A 55 -16.23 -6.87 -3.31
CA GLU A 55 -17.38 -6.94 -2.41
C GLU A 55 -18.46 -7.84 -3.00
N GLU A 56 -19.10 -8.65 -2.15
CA GLU A 56 -20.25 -9.43 -2.59
C GLU A 56 -21.37 -8.46 -2.97
N LYS A 57 -21.89 -8.59 -4.19
CA LYS A 57 -23.11 -7.89 -4.58
C LYS A 57 -24.25 -8.46 -3.71
N GLN A 58 -24.91 -7.59 -2.95
CA GLN A 58 -26.24 -7.85 -2.42
C GLN A 58 -27.22 -8.13 -3.57
#